data_AF-A0A961Y3S3-F1
#
_entry.id   AF-A0A961Y3S3-F1
#
_cell.length_a   1.000
_cell.length_b   1.000
_cell.length_c   1.000
_cell.angle_alpha   90.00
_cell.angle_beta   90.00
_cell.angle_gamma   90.00
#
_symmetry.space_group_name_H-M   'P 1'
#
loop_
_entity.id
_entity.type
_entity.pdbx_description
1 polymer ?
#
loop_
_entity_poly.entity_id
_entity_poly.type
_entity_poly.pdbx_seq_one_letter_code
_entity_poly.pdbx_strand_id
1 'polypeptide(L)'
;KIMKSGGLRRAQTIAEIAQAAGLTAYGGDMFESGMAHLAGTHMIAASPAITLGCEFYQARYYLAEDILAEAFPIRGGKVVVPSGPGLGIVPDLDKVRRFAVV
;
A
#
# COMPACT_ATOMS: atom_id res chain seq x y z
N LYS A 1 -4.62 -0.89 7.78
CA LYS A 1 -4.36 0.52 7.44
C LYS A 1 -3.10 1.01 8.13
N ILE A 2 -2.00 1.17 7.39
CA ILE A 2 -0.71 1.60 7.96
C ILE A 2 -0.76 3.04 8.52
N MET A 3 -1.66 3.87 7.98
CA MET A 3 -1.90 5.24 8.44
C MET A 3 -2.60 5.31 9.80
N LYS A 4 -3.38 4.29 10.18
CA LYS A 4 -4.03 4.23 11.51
C LYS A 4 -3.13 3.59 12.57
N SER A 5 -2.34 2.60 12.17
CA SER A 5 -1.41 1.93 13.08
C SER A 5 -0.19 2.79 13.39
N GLY A 6 0.13 3.80 12.58
CA GLY A 6 1.34 4.59 12.70
C GLY A 6 2.58 3.85 12.17
N GLY A 7 2.43 3.10 11.08
CA GLY A 7 3.54 2.45 10.38
C GLY A 7 3.37 0.96 10.15
N LEU A 8 4.31 0.39 9.38
CA LEU A 8 4.26 -0.97 8.86
C LEU A 8 4.33 -2.01 9.98
N ARG A 9 5.38 -1.97 10.81
CA ARG A 9 5.59 -2.91 11.92
C ARG A 9 4.40 -2.95 12.88
N ARG A 10 3.86 -1.79 13.25
CA ARG A 10 2.68 -1.70 14.11
C ARG A 10 1.42 -2.28 13.43
N ALA A 11 1.29 -2.17 12.11
CA ALA A 11 0.20 -2.82 11.38
C ALA A 11 0.32 -4.36 11.43
N GLN A 12 1.53 -4.90 11.29
CA GLN A 12 1.77 -6.35 11.40
C GLN A 12 1.42 -6.85 12.80
N THR A 13 1.91 -6.17 13.85
CA THR A 13 1.58 -6.51 15.24
C THR A 13 0.06 -6.51 15.50
N ILE A 14 -0.67 -5.54 14.95
CA ILE A 14 -2.14 -5.52 15.07
C ILE A 14 -2.77 -6.73 14.35
N ALA A 15 -2.30 -7.10 13.17
CA ALA A 15 -2.80 -8.25 12.43
C ALA A 15 -2.48 -9.58 13.15
N GLU A 16 -1.29 -9.72 13.72
CA GLU A 16 -0.88 -10.88 14.52
C GLU A 16 -1.74 -11.04 15.79
N ILE A 17 -2.01 -9.93 16.50
CA ILE A 17 -2.93 -9.94 17.66
C ILE A 17 -4.34 -10.37 17.23
N ALA A 18 -4.84 -9.86 16.09
CA ALA A 18 -6.13 -10.26 15.56
C ALA A 18 -6.17 -11.76 15.23
N GLN A 19 -5.15 -12.28 14.55
CA GLN A 19 -5.05 -13.70 14.23
C GLN A 19 -5.00 -14.58 15.48
N ALA A 20 -4.22 -14.19 16.49
CA ALA A 20 -4.15 -14.92 17.77
C ALA A 20 -5.49 -14.95 18.51
N ALA A 21 -6.34 -13.93 18.31
CA ALA A 21 -7.69 -13.84 18.84
C ALA A 21 -8.76 -14.52 17.95
N GLY A 22 -8.37 -15.17 16.85
CA GLY A 22 -9.31 -15.79 15.90
C GLY A 22 -10.09 -14.79 15.04
N LEU A 23 -9.62 -13.54 14.95
CA LEU A 23 -10.19 -12.50 14.10
C LEU A 23 -9.48 -12.43 12.75
N THR A 24 -10.22 -12.11 11.71
CA THR A 24 -9.67 -11.90 10.37
C THR A 24 -9.13 -10.48 10.21
N ALA A 25 -8.15 -10.31 9.32
CA ALA A 25 -7.56 -9.01 9.01
C ALA A 25 -7.68 -8.69 7.51
N TYR A 26 -7.99 -7.42 7.24
CA TYR A 26 -8.14 -6.85 5.90
C TYR A 26 -7.14 -5.72 5.65
N GLY A 27 -6.54 -5.72 4.46
CA GLY A 27 -5.56 -4.75 3.99
C GLY A 27 -6.17 -3.41 3.59
N GLY A 28 -6.83 -2.73 4.52
CA GLY A 28 -7.44 -1.42 4.26
C GLY A 28 -6.45 -0.26 4.11
N ASP A 29 -6.90 0.85 3.51
CA ASP A 29 -6.11 2.07 3.23
C ASP A 29 -6.89 3.39 3.45
N MET A 30 -6.28 4.53 3.13
CA MET A 30 -6.89 5.86 3.12
C MET A 30 -7.03 6.39 1.68
N PHE A 31 -7.33 7.68 1.48
CA PHE A 31 -7.14 8.32 0.18
C PHE A 31 -5.64 8.47 -0.09
N GLU A 32 -5.08 7.49 -0.80
CA GLU A 32 -3.64 7.27 -0.89
C GLU A 32 -3.15 7.32 -2.34
N SER A 33 -1.89 7.74 -2.51
CA SER A 33 -1.16 7.62 -3.78
C SER A 33 -0.42 6.29 -3.85
N GLY A 34 0.18 5.99 -5.00
CA GLY A 34 0.90 4.73 -5.23
C GLY A 34 2.04 4.49 -4.24
N MET A 35 2.67 5.55 -3.71
CA MET A 35 3.71 5.43 -2.68
C MET A 35 3.20 4.78 -1.39
N ALA A 36 2.03 5.20 -0.91
CA ALA A 36 1.42 4.63 0.30
C ALA A 36 0.87 3.22 0.03
N HIS A 37 0.30 2.98 -1.15
CA HIS A 37 -0.10 1.64 -1.57
C HIS A 37 1.08 0.65 -1.63
N LEU A 38 2.25 1.05 -2.13
CA LEU A 38 3.45 0.19 -2.14
C LEU A 38 3.88 -0.18 -0.72
N ALA A 39 3.88 0.79 0.20
CA ALA A 39 4.20 0.54 1.60
C ALA A 39 3.19 -0.46 2.24
N GLY A 40 1.90 -0.29 1.95
CA GLY A 40 0.87 -1.25 2.35
C GLY A 40 1.04 -2.63 1.71
N THR A 41 1.43 -2.68 0.43
CA THR A 41 1.63 -3.91 -0.35
C THR A 41 2.74 -4.76 0.26
N HIS A 42 3.90 -4.17 0.54
CA HIS A 42 5.01 -4.87 1.20
C HIS A 42 4.66 -5.32 2.62
N MET A 43 3.95 -4.48 3.39
CA MET A 43 3.48 -4.86 4.72
C MET A 43 2.56 -6.07 4.68
N ILE A 44 1.60 -6.11 3.75
CA ILE A 44 0.68 -7.26 3.59
C ILE A 44 1.44 -8.50 3.09
N ALA A 45 2.34 -8.34 2.11
CA ALA A 45 3.15 -9.45 1.58
C ALA A 45 3.99 -10.15 2.67
N ALA A 46 4.44 -9.39 3.67
CA ALA A 46 5.18 -9.91 4.82
C ALA A 46 4.29 -10.35 6.00
N SER A 47 2.96 -10.30 5.88
CA SER A 47 2.01 -10.53 6.98
C SER A 47 0.99 -11.62 6.65
N PRO A 48 1.29 -12.90 6.92
CA PRO A 48 0.37 -14.01 6.62
C PRO A 48 -0.96 -13.94 7.39
N ALA A 49 -1.04 -13.12 8.45
CA ALA A 49 -2.27 -12.85 9.20
C ALA A 49 -3.33 -12.07 8.40
N ILE A 50 -2.96 -11.39 7.32
CA ILE A 50 -3.88 -10.59 6.49
C ILE A 50 -4.32 -11.41 5.27
N THR A 51 -5.57 -11.89 5.28
CA THR A 51 -6.06 -12.87 4.29
C THR A 51 -7.23 -12.39 3.44
N LEU A 52 -7.85 -11.26 3.78
CA LEU A 52 -9.05 -10.74 3.10
C LEU A 52 -8.75 -9.85 1.88
N GLY A 53 -7.50 -9.81 1.40
CA GLY A 53 -7.07 -8.91 0.33
C GLY A 53 -6.82 -7.47 0.79
N CYS A 54 -6.88 -6.51 -0.16
CA CYS A 54 -6.63 -5.08 0.08
C CYS A 54 -7.49 -4.18 -0.82
N GLU A 55 -7.56 -2.88 -0.49
CA GLU A 55 -8.27 -1.82 -1.25
C GLU A 55 -7.32 -0.81 -1.90
N PHE A 56 -6.14 -1.22 -2.37
CA PHE A 56 -5.19 -0.28 -3.01
C PHE A 56 -5.59 0.04 -4.47
N TYR A 57 -6.67 0.81 -4.65
CA TYR A 57 -7.28 1.07 -5.96
C TYR A 57 -7.08 2.51 -6.46
N GLN A 58 -6.79 3.45 -5.58
CA GLN A 58 -6.90 4.89 -5.79
C GLN A 58 -5.87 5.36 -6.81
N ALA A 59 -4.63 4.87 -6.75
CA ALA A 59 -3.58 5.19 -7.73
C ALA A 59 -3.93 4.79 -9.17
N ARG A 60 -4.86 3.84 -9.37
CA ARG A 60 -5.28 3.38 -10.70
C ARG A 60 -6.62 3.94 -11.15
N TYR A 61 -7.57 4.09 -10.22
CA TYR A 61 -8.98 4.33 -10.55
C TYR A 61 -9.55 5.63 -9.97
N TYR A 62 -8.81 6.34 -9.11
CA TYR A 62 -9.29 7.57 -8.47
C TYR A 62 -8.43 8.79 -8.78
N LEU A 63 -7.10 8.67 -8.62
CA LEU A 63 -6.18 9.74 -8.98
C LEU A 63 -6.14 9.91 -10.50
N ALA A 64 -6.29 11.16 -10.96
CA ALA A 64 -6.09 11.50 -12.36
C ALA A 64 -4.64 11.22 -12.80
N GLU A 65 -3.69 11.52 -11.92
CA GLU A 65 -2.27 11.25 -12.10
C GLU A 65 -1.63 10.88 -10.76
N ASP A 66 -0.82 9.82 -10.75
CA ASP A 66 -0.08 9.36 -9.58
C ASP A 66 1.36 9.91 -9.55
N ILE A 67 1.98 9.93 -8.38
CA ILE A 67 3.35 10.44 -8.16
C ILE A 67 4.45 9.39 -8.37
N LEU A 68 4.11 8.14 -8.71
CA LEU A 68 5.10 7.12 -9.04
C LEU A 68 5.71 7.35 -10.44
N ALA A 69 6.97 6.93 -10.59
CA ALA A 69 7.65 6.89 -11.89
C ALA A 69 7.06 5.84 -12.84
N GLU A 70 6.52 4.76 -12.28
CA GLU A 70 5.83 3.69 -13.00
C GLU A 70 4.44 3.48 -12.42
N ALA A 71 3.51 2.97 -13.23
CA ALA A 71 2.14 2.73 -12.76
C ALA A 71 2.10 1.73 -11.60
N PHE A 72 1.28 1.99 -10.58
CA PHE A 72 1.06 1.06 -9.48
C PHE A 72 0.62 -0.32 -10.02
N PRO A 73 1.33 -1.41 -9.69
CA PRO A 73 1.23 -2.66 -10.43
C PRO A 73 0.01 -3.48 -10.02
N ILE A 74 -1.03 -3.46 -10.87
CA ILE A 74 -2.24 -4.27 -10.73
C ILE A 74 -2.38 -5.16 -11.97
N ARG A 75 -2.60 -6.46 -11.79
CA ARG A 75 -2.81 -7.42 -12.88
C ARG A 75 -3.85 -8.46 -12.49
N GLY A 76 -4.85 -8.66 -13.34
CA GLY A 76 -5.89 -9.67 -13.11
C GLY A 76 -6.67 -9.50 -11.81
N GLY A 77 -6.99 -8.24 -11.44
CA GLY A 77 -7.71 -7.92 -10.20
C GLY A 77 -6.89 -8.06 -8.92
N LYS A 78 -5.56 -8.20 -9.03
CA LYS A 78 -4.66 -8.36 -7.88
C LYS A 78 -3.52 -7.36 -7.96
N VAL A 79 -3.12 -6.84 -6.80
CA VAL A 79 -1.86 -6.10 -6.65
C VAL A 79 -0.70 -7.07 -6.85
N VAL A 80 0.32 -6.65 -7.60
CA VAL A 80 1.56 -7.40 -7.80
C VAL A 80 2.61 -6.80 -6.88
N VAL A 81 3.20 -7.63 -6.00
CA VAL A 81 4.27 -7.19 -5.11
C VAL A 81 5.55 -6.97 -5.93
N PRO A 82 6.14 -5.77 -5.94
CA PRO A 82 7.43 -5.54 -6.61
C PRO A 82 8.56 -6.33 -5.94
N SER A 83 9.50 -6.85 -6.74
CA SER A 83 10.67 -7.60 -6.25
C SER A 83 11.95 -6.76 -6.14
N GLY A 84 11.93 -5.52 -6.64
CA GLY A 84 13.07 -4.60 -6.56
C GLY A 84 13.35 -4.10 -5.14
N PRO A 85 14.51 -3.47 -4.90
CA PRO A 85 14.87 -2.95 -3.58
C PRO A 85 13.94 -1.83 -3.09
N GLY A 86 13.87 -1.67 -1.77
CA GLY A 86 13.02 -0.67 -1.13
C GLY A 86 11.53 -0.98 -1.35
N LEU A 87 10.77 0.02 -1.80
CA LEU A 87 9.36 -0.18 -2.18
C LEU A 87 9.19 -0.74 -3.60
N GLY A 88 10.29 -0.87 -4.36
CA GLY A 88 10.33 -1.44 -5.70
C GLY A 88 9.96 -0.50 -6.84
N ILE A 89 9.29 0.64 -6.57
CA ILE A 89 9.06 1.73 -7.52
C ILE A 89 9.37 3.05 -6.80
N VAL A 90 10.07 3.94 -7.49
CA VAL A 90 10.47 5.26 -6.98
C VAL A 90 9.42 6.34 -7.31
N PRO A 91 9.33 7.42 -6.51
CA PRO A 91 8.52 8.57 -6.89
C PRO A 91 9.14 9.31 -8.08
N ASP A 92 8.29 9.84 -8.95
CA ASP A 92 8.66 10.82 -9.95
C ASP A 92 8.73 12.20 -9.29
N LEU A 93 9.94 12.72 -9.13
CA LEU A 93 10.16 13.98 -8.42
C LEU A 93 9.63 15.20 -9.20
N ASP A 94 9.48 15.11 -10.52
CA ASP A 94 8.89 16.20 -11.30
C ASP A 94 7.39 16.26 -11.08
N LYS A 95 6.71 15.11 -11.00
CA LYS A 95 5.29 15.05 -10.59
C LYS A 95 5.10 15.54 -9.15
N VAL A 96 5.98 15.13 -8.23
CA VAL A 96 5.94 15.61 -6.84
C VAL A 96 6.05 17.13 -6.79
N ARG A 97 6.99 17.73 -7.53
CA ARG A 97 7.14 19.19 -7.62
C ARG A 97 5.91 19.85 -8.25
N ARG A 98 5.38 19.28 -9.33
CA ARG A 98 4.19 19.81 -10.04
C ARG A 98 2.94 19.85 -9.15
N PHE A 99 2.76 18.87 -8.27
CA PHE A 99 1.60 18.79 -7.37
C PHE A 99 1.83 19.44 -6.01
N ALA A 100 3.03 19.96 -5.75
CA ALA A 100 3.30 20.68 -4.51
C ALA A 100 2.48 21.98 -4.47
N VAL A 101 1.93 22.31 -3.30
CA VAL A 101 1.13 23.54 -3.09
C VAL A 101 1.99 24.76 -2.71
N VAL A 102 3.32 24.63 -2.80
CA VAL A 102 4.31 25.64 -2.40
C VAL A 102 4.73 26.52 -3.56
#